data_AF-A0A7W6WM20-F1
#
_entry.id   AF-A0A7W6WM20-F1
#
_cell.length_a   1.000
_cell.length_b   1.000
_cell.length_c   1.000
_cell.angle_alpha   90.00
_cell.angle_beta   90.00
_cell.angle_gamma   90.00
#
_symmetry.space_group_name_H-M   'P 1'
#
loop_
_entity.id
_entity.type
_entity.pdbx_description
1 polymer ?
#
loop_
_entity_poly.entity_id
_entity_poly.type
_entity_poly.pdbx_seq_one_letter_code
_entity_poly.pdbx_strand_id
1 'polypeptide(L)'
;MDGVGVIDRFLDVFTSYIDSGFGLLGGDVAFLATTLIVIDVTLAALFWAWGADDDIIARLVKKTLFVGIFAFIIGNWNALARIVFESFAGLGLIASGGSLSAGELLQPGRIAQVGLDAGRPLLEAIGELMGFVSFFENFTQIAILMFAWVIVLLSFFILAIQLFVTLIEFKLATLAGFVLVPFGLFGKTAFMAERVLGLVISSGVKVLGRRLISSGTSGVPR
;
A
#
# COMPACT_ATOMS: atom_id res chain seq x y z
N MET A 1 16.93 -21.57 -8.27
CA MET A 1 15.53 -21.09 -8.22
C MET A 1 15.34 -20.25 -6.96
N ASP A 2 16.28 -19.35 -6.65
CA ASP A 2 16.47 -18.85 -5.27
C ASP A 2 16.34 -17.34 -5.09
N GLY A 3 16.31 -16.56 -6.18
CA GLY A 3 16.26 -15.09 -6.10
C GLY A 3 14.88 -14.52 -5.75
N VAL A 4 13.80 -15.21 -6.10
CA VAL A 4 12.42 -14.75 -5.88
C VAL A 4 12.01 -14.91 -4.41
N GLY A 5 12.52 -15.95 -3.75
CA GLY A 5 12.24 -16.23 -2.34
C GLY A 5 12.84 -15.23 -1.35
N VAL A 6 13.82 -14.41 -1.75
CA VAL A 6 14.41 -13.39 -0.85
C VAL A 6 13.49 -12.18 -0.74
N ILE A 7 12.87 -11.75 -1.85
CA ILE A 7 11.97 -10.60 -1.87
C ILE A 7 10.66 -10.94 -1.14
N ASP A 8 10.10 -12.12 -1.38
CA ASP A 8 8.88 -12.56 -0.71
C ASP A 8 9.12 -12.78 0.79
N ARG A 9 10.26 -13.37 1.16
CA ARG A 9 10.66 -13.51 2.57
C ARG A 9 10.89 -12.17 3.25
N PHE A 10 11.45 -11.18 2.55
CA PHE A 10 11.61 -9.84 3.09
C PHE A 10 10.27 -9.13 3.27
N LEU A 11 9.32 -9.32 2.34
CA LEU A 11 7.97 -8.78 2.43
C LEU A 11 7.18 -9.43 3.58
N ASP A 12 7.31 -10.74 3.77
CA ASP A 12 6.70 -11.47 4.89
C ASP A 12 7.27 -10.99 6.23
N VAL A 13 8.61 -10.85 6.32
CA VAL A 13 9.27 -10.31 7.51
C VAL A 13 8.81 -8.87 7.76
N PHE A 14 8.77 -8.02 6.74
CA PHE A 14 8.33 -6.63 6.87
C PHE A 14 6.86 -6.52 7.28
N THR A 15 5.99 -7.36 6.71
CA THR A 15 4.56 -7.43 7.06
C THR A 15 4.40 -7.86 8.51
N SER A 16 5.14 -8.89 8.94
CA SER A 16 5.18 -9.34 10.33
C SER A 16 5.70 -8.26 11.30
N TYR A 17 6.73 -7.50 10.91
CA TYR A 17 7.24 -6.38 11.72
C TYR A 17 6.22 -5.23 11.82
N ILE A 18 5.51 -4.90 10.75
CA ILE A 18 4.47 -3.86 10.79
C ILE A 18 3.28 -4.31 11.62
N ASP A 19 2.83 -5.55 11.45
CA ASP A 19 1.69 -6.11 12.20
C ASP A 19 2.03 -6.22 13.69
N SER A 20 3.28 -6.54 14.04
CA SER A 20 3.74 -6.46 15.43
C SER A 20 3.81 -5.01 15.95
N GLY A 21 4.16 -4.03 15.11
CA GLY A 21 4.10 -2.61 15.45
C GLY A 21 2.70 -2.12 15.83
N PHE A 22 1.65 -2.57 15.11
CA PHE A 22 0.26 -2.29 15.51
C PHE A 22 -0.11 -2.94 16.85
N GLY A 23 0.36 -4.17 17.09
CA GLY A 23 0.15 -4.87 18.36
C GLY A 23 0.83 -4.19 19.55
N LEU A 24 2.06 -3.70 19.37
CA LEU A 24 2.81 -2.99 20.39
C LEU A 24 2.20 -1.63 20.73
N LEU A 25 1.76 -0.87 19.72
CA LEU A 25 1.18 0.46 19.91
C LEU A 25 -0.31 0.42 20.30
N GLY A 26 -0.98 -0.74 20.17
CA GLY A 26 -2.42 -0.86 20.38
C GLY A 26 -2.88 -0.45 21.78
N GLY A 27 -2.12 -0.83 22.81
CA GLY A 27 -2.42 -0.48 24.20
C GLY A 27 -2.33 1.03 24.45
N ASP A 28 -1.25 1.66 23.98
CA ASP A 28 -1.02 3.10 24.18
C ASP A 28 -2.01 3.95 23.38
N VAL A 29 -2.34 3.55 22.15
CA VAL A 29 -3.35 4.21 21.31
C VAL A 29 -4.74 4.08 21.93
N ALA A 30 -5.09 2.92 22.46
CA ALA A 30 -6.34 2.72 23.17
C ALA A 30 -6.42 3.61 24.42
N PHE A 31 -5.35 3.68 25.22
CA PHE A 31 -5.29 4.56 26.39
C PHE A 31 -5.45 6.04 26.02
N LEU A 32 -4.75 6.49 24.98
CA LEU A 32 -4.84 7.86 24.50
C LEU A 32 -6.24 8.18 23.94
N ALA A 33 -6.84 7.26 23.19
CA ALA A 33 -8.21 7.38 22.71
C ALA A 33 -9.21 7.48 23.88
N THR A 34 -9.15 6.57 24.86
CA THR A 34 -10.03 6.62 26.04
C THR A 34 -9.86 7.93 26.81
N THR A 35 -8.63 8.39 27.01
CA THR A 35 -8.35 9.66 27.70
C THR A 35 -8.96 10.85 26.94
N LEU A 36 -8.79 10.90 25.62
CA LEU A 36 -9.38 11.96 24.78
C LEU A 36 -10.91 11.91 24.78
N ILE A 37 -11.51 10.71 24.75
CA ILE A 37 -12.97 10.53 24.86
C ILE A 37 -13.46 11.08 26.21
N VAL A 38 -12.80 10.73 27.31
CA VAL A 38 -13.20 11.20 28.65
C VAL A 38 -13.14 12.72 28.71
N ILE A 39 -12.03 13.33 28.28
CA ILE A 39 -11.88 14.80 28.25
C ILE A 39 -12.99 15.45 27.42
N ASP A 40 -13.25 14.92 26.23
CA ASP A 40 -14.24 15.45 25.30
C ASP A 40 -15.68 15.38 25.86
N VAL A 41 -16.05 14.24 26.46
CA VAL A 41 -17.35 14.04 27.10
C VAL A 41 -17.49 14.91 28.36
N THR A 42 -16.47 15.02 29.19
CA THR A 42 -16.48 15.87 30.39
C THR A 42 -16.66 17.35 30.03
N LEU A 43 -15.95 17.84 29.02
CA LEU A 43 -16.10 19.22 28.54
C LEU A 43 -17.50 19.45 27.96
N ALA A 44 -18.03 18.52 27.15
CA ALA A 44 -19.38 18.61 26.63
C ALA A 44 -20.43 18.68 27.76
N ALA A 45 -20.29 17.84 28.79
CA ALA A 45 -21.17 17.84 29.95
C ALA A 45 -21.10 19.16 30.74
N LEU A 46 -19.91 19.73 30.94
CA LEU A 46 -19.71 21.04 31.56
C LEU A 46 -20.38 22.18 30.76
N PHE A 47 -20.24 22.17 29.44
CA PHE A 47 -20.88 23.18 28.58
C PHE A 47 -22.41 23.05 28.57
N TRP A 48 -22.95 21.83 28.60
CA TRP A 48 -24.40 21.61 28.71
C TRP A 48 -24.94 22.01 30.08
N ALA A 49 -24.19 21.80 31.15
CA ALA A 49 -24.60 22.23 32.49
C ALA A 49 -24.71 23.77 32.64
N TRP A 50 -24.07 24.53 31.75
CA TRP A 50 -24.11 26.01 31.75
C TRP A 50 -25.17 26.60 30.81
N GLY A 51 -25.72 25.82 29.87
CA GLY A 51 -26.69 26.27 28.87
C GLY A 51 -28.11 25.84 29.21
N ALA A 52 -29.02 26.79 29.43
CA ALA A 52 -30.37 26.51 29.95
C ALA A 52 -31.44 26.13 28.91
N ASP A 53 -31.19 26.29 27.59
CA ASP A 53 -32.26 26.23 26.56
C ASP A 53 -31.94 25.39 25.32
N ASP A 54 -30.97 24.48 25.40
CA ASP A 54 -30.58 23.66 24.25
C ASP A 54 -31.19 22.25 24.27
N ASP A 55 -31.46 21.70 23.09
CA ASP A 55 -31.95 20.33 22.88
C ASP A 55 -30.85 19.30 23.24
N ILE A 56 -30.68 19.07 24.55
CA ILE A 56 -29.62 18.24 25.14
C ILE A 56 -29.61 16.84 24.52
N ILE A 57 -30.78 16.27 24.23
CA ILE A 57 -30.93 14.94 23.62
C ILE A 57 -30.31 14.91 22.22
N ALA A 58 -30.59 15.90 21.37
CA ALA A 58 -30.04 15.95 20.01
C ALA A 58 -28.51 16.12 20.02
N ARG A 59 -27.97 16.89 20.98
CA ARG A 59 -26.52 17.07 21.15
C ARG A 59 -25.84 15.80 21.68
N LEU A 60 -26.45 15.12 22.64
CA LEU A 60 -26.00 13.82 23.14
C LEU A 60 -25.95 12.77 22.03
N VAL A 61 -27.03 12.63 21.25
CA VAL A 61 -27.07 11.66 20.15
C VAL A 61 -25.96 11.94 19.14
N LYS A 62 -25.79 13.19 18.69
CA LYS A 62 -24.70 13.55 17.76
C LYS A 62 -23.32 13.25 18.34
N LYS A 63 -23.09 13.56 19.61
CA LYS A 63 -21.80 13.37 20.27
C LYS A 63 -21.47 11.90 20.48
N THR A 64 -22.43 11.12 20.97
CA THR A 64 -22.28 9.67 21.15
C THR A 64 -22.04 8.96 19.82
N LEU A 65 -22.74 9.36 18.76
CA LEU A 65 -22.56 8.77 17.43
C LEU A 65 -21.19 9.14 16.83
N PHE A 66 -20.73 10.37 17.02
CA PHE A 66 -19.38 10.81 16.62
C PHE A 66 -18.29 10.02 17.35
N VAL A 67 -18.34 9.96 18.69
CA VAL A 67 -17.38 9.21 19.51
C VAL A 67 -17.44 7.72 19.19
N GLY A 68 -18.64 7.17 18.97
CA GLY A 68 -18.86 5.76 18.63
C GLY A 68 -18.22 5.37 17.29
N ILE A 69 -18.31 6.22 16.27
CA ILE A 69 -17.64 5.99 14.98
C ILE A 69 -16.13 5.97 15.16
N PHE A 70 -15.56 6.92 15.89
CA PHE A 70 -14.11 6.96 16.15
C PHE A 70 -13.65 5.75 16.98
N ALA A 71 -14.41 5.36 17.99
CA ALA A 71 -14.12 4.16 18.79
C ALA A 71 -14.14 2.90 17.92
N PHE A 72 -15.11 2.77 17.01
CA PHE A 72 -15.17 1.68 16.04
C PHE A 72 -13.96 1.67 15.11
N ILE A 73 -13.60 2.83 14.54
CA ILE A 73 -12.46 2.98 13.62
C ILE A 73 -11.14 2.62 14.32
N ILE A 74 -10.91 3.12 15.53
CA ILE A 74 -9.69 2.84 16.30
C ILE A 74 -9.63 1.36 16.68
N GLY A 75 -10.75 0.80 17.15
CA GLY A 75 -10.82 -0.62 17.54
C GLY A 75 -10.65 -1.61 16.38
N ASN A 76 -11.02 -1.21 15.16
CA ASN A 76 -10.94 -2.05 13.95
C ASN A 76 -9.89 -1.55 12.95
N TRP A 77 -8.95 -0.71 13.37
CA TRP A 77 -8.05 0.00 12.46
C TRP A 77 -7.26 -0.93 11.55
N ASN A 78 -6.72 -2.02 12.08
CA ASN A 78 -5.95 -2.98 11.30
C ASN A 78 -6.80 -3.64 10.19
N ALA A 79 -8.02 -4.08 10.53
CA ALA A 79 -8.96 -4.65 9.57
C ALA A 79 -9.38 -3.64 8.51
N LEU A 80 -9.68 -2.39 8.91
CA LEU A 80 -10.03 -1.31 7.99
C LEU A 80 -8.89 -0.95 7.04
N ALA A 81 -7.66 -0.81 7.55
CA ALA A 81 -6.47 -0.55 6.74
C ALA A 81 -6.23 -1.67 5.72
N ARG A 82 -6.45 -2.92 6.12
CA ARG A 82 -6.37 -4.09 5.24
C ARG A 82 -7.44 -4.06 4.15
N ILE A 83 -8.70 -3.78 4.48
CA ILE A 83 -9.79 -3.68 3.50
C ILE A 83 -9.50 -2.57 2.48
N VAL A 84 -9.04 -1.40 2.94
CA VAL A 84 -8.66 -0.28 2.07
C VAL A 84 -7.53 -0.69 1.13
N PHE A 85 -6.51 -1.37 1.64
CA PHE A 85 -5.40 -1.87 0.86
C PHE A 85 -5.82 -2.90 -0.20
N GLU A 86 -6.62 -3.89 0.20
CA GLU A 86 -7.17 -4.91 -0.69
C GLU A 86 -8.07 -4.29 -1.76
N SER A 87 -8.83 -3.25 -1.42
CA SER A 87 -9.67 -2.50 -2.37
C SER A 87 -8.83 -1.77 -3.41
N PHE A 88 -7.74 -1.10 -3.00
CA PHE A 88 -6.81 -0.47 -3.96
C PHE A 88 -6.10 -1.50 -4.84
N ALA A 89 -5.73 -2.66 -4.28
CA ALA A 89 -5.19 -3.77 -5.07
C ALA A 89 -6.24 -4.28 -6.09
N GLY A 90 -7.50 -4.42 -5.68
CA GLY A 90 -8.63 -4.80 -6.52
C GLY A 90 -8.94 -3.80 -7.64
N LEU A 91 -8.91 -2.51 -7.35
CA LEU A 91 -9.06 -1.48 -8.39
C LEU A 91 -7.88 -1.48 -9.37
N GLY A 92 -6.67 -1.72 -8.88
CA GLY A 92 -5.49 -1.88 -9.71
C GLY A 92 -5.55 -3.09 -10.65
N LEU A 93 -6.23 -4.18 -10.26
CA LEU A 93 -6.52 -5.32 -11.14
C LEU A 93 -7.41 -4.92 -12.31
N ILE A 94 -8.58 -4.35 -12.00
CA ILE A 94 -9.60 -4.01 -12.99
C ILE A 94 -9.01 -3.05 -14.04
N ALA A 95 -8.23 -2.07 -13.58
CA ALA A 95 -7.63 -1.08 -14.47
C ALA A 95 -6.39 -1.62 -15.23
N SER A 96 -5.78 -2.71 -14.75
CA SER A 96 -4.64 -3.36 -15.41
C SER A 96 -5.00 -4.26 -16.58
N GLY A 97 -6.26 -4.69 -16.69
CA GLY A 97 -6.75 -5.61 -17.74
C GLY A 97 -6.07 -6.99 -17.75
N GLY A 98 -5.22 -7.30 -16.76
CA GLY A 98 -4.36 -8.48 -16.74
C GLY A 98 -4.96 -9.69 -16.01
N SER A 99 -4.40 -10.87 -16.27
CA SER A 99 -4.80 -12.18 -15.73
C SER A 99 -4.25 -12.52 -14.34
N LEU A 100 -3.45 -11.64 -13.73
CA LEU A 100 -2.89 -11.85 -12.39
C LEU A 100 -3.95 -11.63 -11.32
N SER A 101 -3.88 -12.34 -10.19
CA SER A 101 -4.83 -12.16 -9.07
C SER A 101 -4.42 -11.04 -8.10
N ALA A 102 -5.35 -10.60 -7.23
CA ALA A 102 -5.16 -9.44 -6.35
C ALA A 102 -3.96 -9.61 -5.40
N GLY A 103 -3.77 -10.83 -4.91
CA GLY A 103 -2.68 -11.22 -4.02
C GLY A 103 -1.34 -11.40 -4.72
N GLU A 104 -1.33 -11.91 -5.96
CA GLU A 104 -0.09 -12.09 -6.75
C GLU A 104 0.53 -10.75 -7.16
N LEU A 105 -0.28 -9.72 -7.34
CA LEU A 105 0.18 -8.38 -7.71
C LEU A 105 0.74 -7.57 -6.54
N LEU A 106 0.66 -8.10 -5.31
CA LEU A 106 1.26 -7.51 -4.12
C LEU A 106 2.64 -8.10 -3.81
N GLN A 107 3.08 -9.07 -4.61
CA GLN A 107 4.38 -9.72 -4.48
C GLN A 107 5.36 -9.12 -5.50
N PRO A 108 6.32 -8.27 -5.07
CA PRO A 108 7.34 -7.71 -5.96
C PRO A 108 8.22 -8.81 -6.59
N GLY A 109 8.33 -9.98 -5.96
CA GLY A 109 9.00 -11.16 -6.52
C GLY A 109 8.38 -11.65 -7.84
N ARG A 110 7.05 -11.53 -8.00
CA ARG A 110 6.35 -11.96 -9.22
C ARG A 110 6.58 -11.00 -10.38
N ILE A 111 6.71 -9.70 -10.11
CA ILE A 111 7.09 -8.70 -11.12
C ILE A 111 8.50 -8.98 -11.66
N ALA A 112 9.43 -9.39 -10.79
CA ALA A 112 10.76 -9.81 -11.22
C ALA A 112 10.72 -11.07 -12.10
N GLN A 113 9.83 -12.03 -11.80
CA GLN A 113 9.61 -13.20 -12.67
C GLN A 113 9.04 -12.81 -14.04
N VAL A 114 8.05 -11.92 -14.09
CA VAL A 114 7.49 -11.40 -15.35
C VAL A 114 8.57 -10.71 -16.18
N GLY A 115 9.49 -9.97 -15.55
CA GLY A 115 10.64 -9.38 -16.24
C GLY A 115 11.61 -10.39 -16.83
N LEU A 116 11.86 -11.51 -16.13
CA LEU A 116 12.67 -12.61 -16.66
C LEU A 116 11.99 -13.32 -17.82
N ASP A 117 10.68 -13.57 -17.72
CA ASP A 117 9.89 -14.20 -18.77
C ASP A 117 9.76 -13.29 -20.01
N ALA A 118 9.62 -11.97 -19.81
CA ALA A 118 9.63 -10.98 -20.89
C ALA A 118 11.01 -10.88 -21.59
N GLY A 119 12.10 -11.24 -20.89
CA GLY A 119 13.43 -11.32 -21.47
C GLY A 119 13.70 -12.61 -22.27
N ARG A 120 12.90 -13.67 -22.10
CA ARG A 120 13.11 -14.96 -22.79
C ARG A 120 13.10 -14.88 -24.33
N PRO A 121 12.18 -14.15 -24.99
CA PRO A 121 12.18 -14.03 -26.45
C PRO A 121 13.46 -13.38 -26.99
N LEU A 122 14.07 -12.47 -26.24
CA LEU A 122 15.36 -11.88 -26.60
C LEU A 122 16.48 -12.93 -26.52
N LEU A 123 16.47 -13.78 -25.49
CA LEU A 123 17.43 -14.89 -25.35
C LEU A 123 17.24 -15.96 -26.43
N GLU A 124 16.00 -16.27 -26.81
CA GLU A 124 15.69 -17.21 -27.90
C GLU A 124 16.17 -16.66 -29.25
N ALA A 125 15.92 -15.38 -29.54
CA ALA A 125 16.43 -14.72 -30.74
C ALA A 125 17.96 -14.66 -30.80
N ILE A 126 18.63 -14.51 -29.66
CA ILE A 126 20.10 -14.63 -29.56
C ILE A 126 20.54 -16.06 -29.87
N GLY A 127 19.83 -17.06 -29.34
CA GLY A 127 20.12 -18.49 -29.54
C GLY A 127 20.01 -18.93 -31.00
N GLU A 128 19.01 -18.48 -31.74
CA GLU A 128 18.86 -18.77 -33.18
C GLU A 128 19.99 -18.17 -34.02
N LEU A 129 20.58 -17.06 -33.58
CA LEU A 129 21.68 -16.38 -34.28
C LEU A 129 23.07 -16.93 -33.91
N MET A 130 23.17 -17.87 -32.97
CA MET A 130 24.44 -18.49 -32.51
C MET A 130 24.94 -19.68 -33.37
N GLY A 131 24.60 -19.75 -34.66
CA GLY A 131 25.21 -20.73 -35.58
C GLY A 131 26.70 -20.45 -35.83
N PHE A 132 27.52 -21.50 -36.02
CA PHE A 132 29.00 -21.39 -36.14
C PHE A 132 29.48 -20.38 -37.21
N VAL A 133 28.69 -20.18 -38.28
CA VAL A 133 28.94 -19.18 -39.33
C VAL A 133 28.12 -17.89 -39.11
N SER A 134 26.83 -18.00 -38.76
CA SER A 134 25.94 -16.85 -38.55
C SER A 134 26.30 -15.97 -37.35
N PHE A 135 27.01 -16.48 -36.35
CA PHE A 135 27.50 -15.70 -35.21
C PHE A 135 28.45 -14.57 -35.65
N PHE A 136 29.34 -14.86 -36.60
CA PHE A 136 30.28 -13.87 -37.13
C PHE A 136 29.61 -12.89 -38.10
N GLU A 137 28.59 -13.31 -38.83
CA GLU A 137 27.79 -12.42 -39.70
C GLU A 137 26.89 -11.46 -38.92
N ASN A 138 26.28 -11.93 -37.83
CA ASN A 138 25.26 -11.20 -37.07
C ASN A 138 25.76 -10.70 -35.70
N PHE A 139 27.09 -10.63 -35.51
CA PHE A 139 27.71 -10.24 -34.24
C PHE A 139 27.15 -8.93 -33.67
N THR A 140 26.97 -7.92 -34.52
CA THR A 140 26.39 -6.62 -34.13
C THR A 140 24.94 -6.75 -33.63
N GLN A 141 24.14 -7.61 -34.25
CA GLN A 141 22.74 -7.83 -33.85
C GLN A 141 22.64 -8.58 -32.52
N ILE A 142 23.47 -9.61 -32.33
CA ILE A 142 23.57 -10.35 -31.06
C ILE A 142 23.95 -9.40 -29.92
N ALA A 143 24.91 -8.48 -30.16
CA ALA A 143 25.31 -7.48 -29.17
C ALA A 143 24.15 -6.54 -28.79
N ILE A 144 23.36 -6.08 -29.77
CA ILE A 144 22.19 -5.22 -29.52
C ILE A 144 21.09 -5.97 -28.75
N LEU A 145 20.81 -7.23 -29.10
CA LEU A 145 19.80 -8.04 -28.40
C LEU A 145 20.21 -8.34 -26.95
N MET A 146 21.49 -8.65 -26.70
CA MET A 146 22.02 -8.83 -25.35
C MET A 146 21.93 -7.53 -24.53
N PHE A 147 22.22 -6.40 -25.14
CA PHE A 147 22.10 -5.09 -24.48
C PHE A 147 20.63 -4.75 -24.16
N ALA A 148 19.72 -4.98 -25.10
CA ALA A 148 18.28 -4.83 -24.89
C ALA A 148 17.76 -5.74 -23.76
N TRP A 149 18.24 -6.99 -23.71
CA TRP A 149 17.89 -7.94 -22.66
C TRP A 149 18.29 -7.42 -21.26
N VAL A 150 19.51 -6.89 -21.12
CA VAL A 150 19.97 -6.29 -19.85
C VAL A 150 19.10 -5.08 -19.46
N ILE A 151 18.76 -4.21 -20.42
CA ILE A 151 17.92 -3.03 -20.15
C ILE A 151 16.52 -3.44 -19.69
N VAL A 152 15.90 -4.44 -20.33
CA VAL A 152 14.59 -4.96 -19.92
C VAL A 152 14.65 -5.49 -18.49
N LEU A 153 15.65 -6.32 -18.19
CA LEU A 153 15.82 -6.90 -16.85
C LEU A 153 16.03 -5.81 -15.79
N LEU A 154 16.84 -4.79 -16.10
CA LEU A 154 17.08 -3.65 -15.21
C LEU A 154 15.82 -2.80 -14.99
N SER A 155 15.00 -2.62 -16.01
CA SER A 155 13.73 -1.87 -15.94
C SER A 155 12.73 -2.54 -14.99
N PHE A 156 12.56 -3.86 -15.12
CA PHE A 156 11.71 -4.64 -14.23
C PHE A 156 12.24 -4.68 -12.79
N PHE A 157 13.57 -4.71 -12.62
CA PHE A 157 14.19 -4.65 -11.30
C PHE A 157 13.90 -3.33 -10.58
N ILE A 158 14.05 -2.20 -11.28
CA ILE A 158 13.71 -0.87 -10.74
C ILE A 158 12.22 -0.82 -10.37
N LEU A 159 11.35 -1.37 -11.21
CA LEU A 159 9.91 -1.40 -10.97
C LEU A 159 9.56 -2.23 -9.72
N ALA A 160 10.21 -3.37 -9.51
CA ALA A 160 10.02 -4.20 -8.32
C ALA A 160 10.43 -3.47 -7.03
N ILE A 161 11.59 -2.79 -7.02
CA ILE A 161 12.02 -1.94 -5.90
C ILE A 161 11.02 -0.81 -5.66
N GLN A 162 10.56 -0.17 -6.73
CA GLN A 162 9.64 0.95 -6.64
C GLN A 162 8.30 0.52 -6.04
N LEU A 163 7.76 -0.64 -6.44
CA LEU A 163 6.57 -1.24 -5.83
C LEU A 163 6.82 -1.59 -4.36
N PHE A 164 8.00 -2.13 -4.04
CA PHE A 164 8.35 -2.42 -2.67
C PHE A 164 8.34 -1.17 -1.76
N VAL A 165 8.94 -0.07 -2.22
CA VAL A 165 8.94 1.22 -1.49
C VAL A 165 7.52 1.78 -1.32
N THR A 166 6.61 1.58 -2.27
CA THR A 166 5.22 2.05 -2.12
C THR A 166 4.46 1.30 -1.03
N LEU A 167 4.69 -0.01 -0.94
CA LEU A 167 4.04 -0.86 0.04
C LEU A 167 4.51 -0.48 1.45
N ILE A 168 5.80 -0.19 1.61
CA ILE A 168 6.36 0.37 2.84
C ILE A 168 5.72 1.72 3.16
N GLU A 169 5.67 2.65 2.19
CA GLU A 169 5.10 3.99 2.38
C GLU A 169 3.65 3.90 2.89
N PHE A 170 2.83 3.02 2.28
CA PHE A 170 1.46 2.78 2.70
C PHE A 170 1.36 2.17 4.11
N LYS A 171 2.17 1.14 4.41
CA LYS A 171 2.20 0.51 5.75
C LYS A 171 2.67 1.49 6.84
N LEU A 172 3.64 2.35 6.55
CA LEU A 172 4.09 3.40 7.49
C LEU A 172 3.04 4.50 7.65
N ALA A 173 2.39 4.93 6.56
CA ALA A 173 1.32 5.92 6.61
C ALA A 173 0.12 5.43 7.43
N THR A 174 -0.26 4.16 7.27
CA THR A 174 -1.35 3.53 8.05
C THR A 174 -1.00 3.35 9.52
N LEU A 175 0.26 3.07 9.86
CA LEU A 175 0.74 3.02 11.24
C LEU A 175 0.73 4.41 11.89
N ALA A 176 1.24 5.44 11.19
CA ALA A 176 1.14 6.83 11.64
C ALA A 176 -0.33 7.24 11.80
N GLY A 177 -1.19 6.76 10.90
CA GLY A 177 -2.64 6.90 10.97
C GLY A 177 -3.21 6.40 12.28
N PHE A 178 -2.87 5.17 12.66
CA PHE A 178 -3.33 4.56 13.89
C PHE A 178 -3.05 5.40 15.14
N VAL A 179 -1.83 5.95 15.23
CA VAL A 179 -1.41 6.77 16.38
C VAL A 179 -2.11 8.13 16.40
N LEU A 180 -2.39 8.71 15.22
CA LEU A 180 -2.90 10.08 15.12
C LEU A 180 -4.43 10.18 15.00
N VAL A 181 -5.13 9.11 14.63
CA VAL A 181 -6.61 9.07 14.53
C VAL A 181 -7.32 9.45 15.83
N PRO A 182 -6.87 9.03 17.03
CA PRO A 182 -7.49 9.47 18.29
C PRO A 182 -7.59 11.00 18.43
N PHE A 183 -6.64 11.76 17.90
CA PHE A 183 -6.67 13.23 17.95
C PHE A 183 -7.80 13.83 17.09
N GLY A 184 -8.45 13.03 16.24
CA GLY A 184 -9.68 13.34 15.53
C GLY A 184 -10.88 13.60 16.45
N LEU A 185 -10.90 12.99 17.63
CA LEU A 185 -12.00 13.11 18.60
C LEU A 185 -12.16 14.53 19.14
N PHE A 186 -11.06 15.29 19.17
CA PHE A 186 -11.05 16.64 19.71
C PHE A 186 -10.99 17.65 18.56
N GLY A 187 -12.03 18.47 18.42
CA GLY A 187 -12.19 19.37 17.25
C GLY A 187 -11.01 20.33 17.01
N LYS A 188 -10.24 20.68 18.05
CA LYS A 188 -9.03 21.51 17.89
C LYS A 188 -7.79 20.75 17.40
N THR A 189 -7.73 19.43 17.57
CA THR A 189 -6.61 18.58 17.12
C THR A 189 -6.98 17.69 15.93
N ALA A 190 -8.24 17.77 15.46
CA ALA A 190 -8.76 16.93 14.39
C ALA A 190 -7.97 17.04 13.07
N PHE A 191 -7.39 18.21 12.83
CA PHE A 191 -6.45 18.48 11.76
C PHE A 191 -5.29 17.47 11.66
N MET A 192 -4.80 16.95 12.79
CA MET A 192 -3.70 15.97 12.79
C MET A 192 -4.17 14.64 12.20
N ALA A 193 -5.39 14.20 12.55
CA ALA A 193 -6.01 13.01 11.99
C ALA A 193 -6.36 13.22 10.50
N GLU A 194 -6.87 14.39 10.10
CA GLU A 194 -7.18 14.68 8.69
C GLU A 194 -5.94 14.60 7.79
N ARG A 195 -4.84 15.21 8.23
CA ARG A 195 -3.57 15.17 7.48
C ARG A 195 -3.08 13.75 7.26
N VAL A 196 -3.13 12.92 8.30
CA VAL A 196 -2.61 11.55 8.21
C VAL A 196 -3.54 10.65 7.38
N LEU A 197 -4.86 10.84 7.47
CA LEU A 197 -5.82 10.14 6.61
C LEU A 197 -5.60 10.51 5.14
N GLY A 198 -5.32 11.78 4.86
CA GLY A 198 -4.91 12.24 3.53
C GLY A 198 -3.63 11.56 3.03
N LEU A 199 -2.63 11.33 3.90
CA LEU A 199 -1.41 10.59 3.54
C LEU A 199 -1.69 9.10 3.25
N VAL A 200 -2.56 8.46 4.02
CA VAL A 200 -2.98 7.07 3.77
C VAL A 200 -3.67 6.95 2.41
N ILE A 201 -4.61 7.84 2.11
CA ILE A 201 -5.32 7.84 0.82
C ILE A 201 -4.34 8.15 -0.32
N SER A 202 -3.49 9.18 -0.17
CA SER A 202 -2.49 9.56 -1.18
C SER A 202 -1.50 8.43 -1.49
N SER A 203 -0.99 7.76 -0.45
CA SER A 203 -0.10 6.60 -0.63
C SER A 203 -0.83 5.43 -1.30
N GLY A 204 -2.09 5.16 -0.95
CA GLY A 204 -2.93 4.17 -1.64
C GLY A 204 -3.11 4.47 -3.13
N VAL A 205 -3.35 5.72 -3.51
CA VAL A 205 -3.45 6.14 -4.91
C VAL A 205 -2.11 5.99 -5.65
N LYS A 206 -0.97 6.29 -5.00
CA LYS A 206 0.36 6.05 -5.59
C LYS A 206 0.63 4.57 -5.86
N VAL A 207 0.15 3.67 -5.00
CA VAL A 207 0.24 2.22 -5.22
C VAL A 207 -0.53 1.84 -6.49
N LEU A 208 -1.75 2.37 -6.65
CA LEU A 208 -2.57 2.13 -7.84
C LEU A 208 -1.92 2.66 -9.12
N GLY A 209 -1.38 3.89 -9.09
CA GLY A 209 -0.73 4.51 -10.25
C GLY A 209 0.49 3.73 -10.77
N ARG A 210 1.34 3.21 -9.90
CA ARG A 210 2.52 2.43 -10.32
C ARG A 210 2.16 1.05 -10.88
N ARG A 211 1.04 0.50 -10.43
CA ARG A 211 0.49 -0.78 -10.92
C ARG A 211 0.01 -0.69 -12.37
N LEU A 212 -0.64 0.41 -12.74
CA LEU A 212 -1.07 0.66 -14.13
C LEU A 212 0.10 0.64 -15.13
N ILE A 213 1.23 1.21 -14.74
CA ILE A 213 2.43 1.29 -15.59
C ILE A 213 3.06 -0.11 -15.75
N SER A 214 3.07 -0.89 -14.67
CA SER A 214 3.58 -2.27 -14.67
C SER A 214 2.74 -3.24 -15.51
N SER A 215 1.43 -3.04 -15.62
CA SER A 215 0.57 -3.91 -16.42
C SER A 215 0.54 -3.52 -17.90
N GLY A 216 0.63 -2.22 -18.20
CA GLY A 216 0.73 -1.73 -19.57
C GLY A 216 1.96 -2.28 -20.33
N THR A 217 3.02 -2.65 -19.61
CA THR A 217 4.21 -3.31 -20.19
C THR A 217 4.03 -4.81 -20.44
N SER A 218 3.05 -5.46 -19.82
CA SER A 218 2.63 -6.85 -20.13
C SER A 218 1.58 -6.93 -21.24
N GLY A 219 0.98 -5.80 -21.62
CA GLY A 219 -0.06 -5.67 -22.63
C GLY A 219 0.44 -5.19 -23.99
N VAL A 220 1.73 -5.37 -24.32
CA VAL A 220 2.17 -5.19 -25.71
C VAL A 220 1.52 -6.31 -26.52
N PRO A 221 0.59 -6.00 -27.46
CA PRO A 221 0.00 -7.02 -28.30
C PRO A 221 1.12 -7.69 -29.10
N ARG A 222 1.16 -9.03 -29.02
CA ARG A 222 1.95 -9.87 -29.90
C ARG A 222 1.59 -9.62 -31.37
#